data_AF-A0A4P6TVL1-F1
#
_entry.id   AF-A0A4P6TVL1-F1
#
_cell.length_a   1.000
_cell.length_b   1.000
_cell.length_c   1.000
_cell.angle_alpha   90.00
_cell.angle_beta   90.00
_cell.angle_gamma   90.00
#
_symmetry.space_group_name_H-M   'P 1'
#
loop_
_entity.id
_entity.type
_entity.pdbx_description
1 polymer ?
#
loop_
_entity_poly.entity_id
_entity_poly.type
_entity_poly.pdbx_seq_one_letter_code
_entity_poly.pdbx_strand_id
1 'polypeptide(L)'
;MQSVKRPVRAAAKRQRLVVEPEPEGVEPDSGDAYGLDADYDTFEMYRVICPDCAQAIALLADEESLPEHALCASPWNPFGLTACAGTGRAAADARPADASFTPQEQDTALLLTLPQGLDWRTQPFSHVGGPGSRPFQVPFMRGKAAA
;
A
#
# COMPACT_ATOMS: atom_id res chain seq x y z
N MET A 1 -10.96 23.93 -56.76
CA MET A 1 -11.42 22.61 -56.27
C MET A 1 -10.42 21.55 -56.71
N GLN A 2 -9.58 21.02 -55.82
CA GLN A 2 -9.07 19.62 -55.82
C GLN A 2 -8.46 19.37 -54.44
N SER A 3 -9.10 18.51 -53.62
CA SER A 3 -8.61 18.08 -52.32
C SER A 3 -7.80 16.79 -52.51
N VAL A 4 -6.51 16.82 -52.15
CA VAL A 4 -5.64 15.63 -52.20
C VAL A 4 -5.91 14.79 -50.95
N LYS A 5 -6.61 13.67 -51.12
CA LYS A 5 -6.84 12.67 -50.06
C LYS A 5 -5.52 11.98 -49.71
N ARG A 6 -5.03 12.14 -48.47
CA ARG A 6 -3.93 11.33 -47.92
C ARG A 6 -4.47 9.95 -47.49
N PRO A 7 -3.79 8.84 -47.83
CA PRO A 7 -4.22 7.51 -47.41
C PRO A 7 -3.92 7.28 -45.92
N VAL A 8 -4.89 6.71 -45.20
CA VAL A 8 -4.77 6.30 -43.81
C VAL A 8 -3.83 5.11 -43.73
N ARG A 9 -2.71 5.23 -43.00
CA ARG A 9 -1.83 4.10 -42.67
C ARG A 9 -2.54 3.20 -41.66
N ALA A 10 -2.79 1.96 -42.02
CA ALA A 10 -3.29 0.94 -41.10
C ALA A 10 -2.26 0.69 -39.99
N ALA A 11 -2.68 0.84 -38.73
CA ALA A 11 -1.84 0.54 -37.57
C ALA A 11 -1.61 -0.98 -37.50
N ALA A 12 -0.36 -1.41 -37.71
CA ALA A 12 0.04 -2.80 -37.55
C ALA A 12 -0.15 -3.22 -36.09
N LYS A 13 -1.10 -4.13 -35.85
CA LYS A 13 -1.40 -4.72 -34.54
C LYS A 13 -0.27 -5.70 -34.18
N ARG A 14 0.85 -5.18 -33.64
CA ARG A 14 1.85 -6.02 -32.98
C ARG A 14 1.22 -6.54 -31.68
N GLN A 15 0.69 -7.76 -31.72
CA GLN A 15 0.32 -8.50 -30.53
C GLN A 15 1.62 -8.80 -29.79
N ARG A 16 1.90 -8.05 -28.73
CA ARG A 16 2.96 -8.38 -27.78
C ARG A 16 2.52 -9.66 -27.09
N LEU A 17 3.16 -10.77 -27.44
CA LEU A 17 3.03 -12.03 -26.71
C LEU A 17 3.45 -11.73 -25.27
N VAL A 18 2.47 -11.68 -24.37
CA VAL A 18 2.74 -11.61 -22.93
C VAL A 18 3.13 -13.03 -22.55
N VAL A 19 4.43 -13.26 -22.43
CA VAL A 19 4.93 -14.44 -21.74
C VAL A 19 4.67 -14.18 -20.26
N GLU A 20 3.79 -14.99 -19.66
CA GLU A 20 3.67 -15.07 -18.21
C GLU A 20 5.02 -15.53 -17.66
N PRO A 21 5.68 -14.78 -16.77
CA PRO A 21 6.87 -15.29 -16.12
C PRO A 21 6.47 -16.48 -15.25
N GLU A 22 7.04 -17.65 -15.52
CA GLU A 22 6.97 -18.77 -14.59
C GLU A 22 7.55 -18.31 -13.24
N PRO A 23 6.87 -18.56 -12.11
CA PRO A 23 7.45 -18.24 -10.81
C PRO A 23 8.72 -19.09 -10.64
N GLU A 24 9.89 -18.44 -10.53
CA GLU A 24 11.06 -19.10 -9.97
C GLU A 24 10.69 -19.55 -8.57
N GLY A 25 10.46 -20.85 -8.41
CA GLY A 25 10.30 -21.47 -7.10
C GLY A 25 11.55 -21.16 -6.29
N VAL A 26 11.36 -20.53 -5.13
CA VAL A 26 12.40 -20.49 -4.11
C VAL A 26 12.61 -21.94 -3.69
N GLU A 27 13.67 -22.56 -4.20
CA GLU A 27 14.16 -23.84 -3.70
C GLU A 27 14.46 -23.64 -2.21
N PRO A 28 13.90 -24.46 -1.31
CA PRO A 28 14.27 -24.39 0.10
C PRO A 28 15.76 -24.74 0.18
N ASP A 29 16.57 -23.79 0.66
CA ASP A 29 17.99 -24.00 0.90
C ASP A 29 18.16 -25.09 1.95
N SER A 30 18.25 -26.33 1.48
CA SER A 30 18.62 -27.50 2.26
C SER A 30 20.11 -27.39 2.55
N GLY A 31 20.43 -26.65 3.60
CA GLY A 31 21.79 -26.19 3.82
C GLY A 31 22.25 -26.34 5.25
N ASP A 32 22.56 -25.23 5.90
CA ASP A 32 23.34 -25.21 7.14
C ASP A 32 23.50 -23.75 7.62
N ALA A 33 22.38 -23.11 7.97
CA ALA A 33 22.36 -21.85 8.69
C ALA A 33 21.96 -22.11 10.15
N TYR A 34 22.97 -22.29 10.97
CA TYR A 34 22.92 -22.31 12.43
C TYR A 34 22.04 -21.18 13.01
N GLY A 35 20.78 -21.50 13.31
CA GLY A 35 20.00 -20.96 14.43
C GLY A 35 19.64 -19.48 14.44
N LEU A 36 19.50 -18.81 13.29
CA LEU A 36 19.12 -17.39 13.22
C LEU A 36 17.95 -17.09 12.28
N ASP A 37 17.32 -18.08 11.66
CA ASP A 37 16.27 -17.85 10.64
C ASP A 37 14.85 -18.15 11.16
N ALA A 38 14.70 -19.00 12.18
CA ALA A 38 13.38 -19.39 12.70
C ALA A 38 12.76 -18.32 13.63
N ASP A 39 13.56 -17.41 14.17
CA ASP A 39 13.13 -16.42 15.18
C ASP A 39 12.64 -15.11 14.55
N TYR A 40 12.92 -14.88 13.26
CA TYR A 40 12.54 -13.67 12.52
C TYR A 40 11.29 -13.84 11.65
N ASP A 41 10.68 -15.03 11.65
CA ASP A 41 9.56 -15.34 10.75
C ASP A 41 8.19 -14.95 11.33
N THR A 42 8.14 -14.43 12.56
CA THR A 42 6.93 -13.89 13.19
C THR A 42 7.22 -12.59 13.92
N PHE A 43 6.58 -11.49 13.50
CA PHE A 43 6.65 -10.21 14.22
C PHE A 43 5.48 -10.08 15.18
N GLU A 44 5.77 -9.76 16.43
CA GLU A 44 4.76 -9.33 17.40
C GLU A 44 4.48 -7.84 17.18
N MET A 45 3.38 -7.53 16.50
CA MET A 45 2.98 -6.16 16.16
C MET A 45 1.79 -5.71 17.00
N TYR A 46 1.82 -4.48 17.49
CA TYR A 46 0.65 -3.84 18.11
C TYR A 46 0.47 -2.42 17.57
N ARG A 47 -0.68 -1.79 17.84
CA ARG A 47 -0.96 -0.44 17.36
C ARG A 47 -1.19 0.53 18.50
N VAL A 48 -0.62 1.72 18.36
CA VAL A 48 -0.79 2.83 19.31
C VAL A 48 -1.24 4.09 18.60
N ILE A 49 -1.89 4.99 19.31
CA ILE A 49 -2.28 6.31 18.82
C ILE A 49 -1.20 7.32 19.19
N CYS A 50 -0.58 7.93 18.18
CA CYS A 50 0.37 9.02 18.39
C CYS A 50 -0.31 10.20 19.09
N PRO A 51 0.24 10.73 20.20
CA PRO A 51 -0.38 11.85 20.93
C PRO A 51 -0.38 13.16 20.14
N ASP A 52 0.54 13.35 19.17
CA ASP A 52 0.66 14.60 18.41
C ASP A 52 -0.22 14.63 17.15
N CYS A 53 -0.35 13.53 16.41
CA CYS A 53 -1.13 13.49 15.16
C CYS A 53 -2.42 12.65 15.22
N ALA A 54 -2.67 11.97 16.35
CA ALA A 54 -3.81 11.08 16.57
C ALA A 54 -3.97 9.94 15.55
N GLN A 55 -2.92 9.65 14.75
CA GLN A 55 -2.90 8.52 13.84
C GLN A 55 -2.50 7.24 14.57
N ALA A 56 -3.07 6.12 14.12
CA ALA A 56 -2.63 4.81 14.55
C ALA A 56 -1.29 4.46 13.90
N ILE A 57 -0.32 4.06 14.72
CA ILE A 57 1.02 3.65 14.34
C ILE A 57 1.19 2.19 14.73
N ALA A 58 1.70 1.38 13.80
CA ALA A 58 2.12 0.03 14.11
C ALA A 58 3.51 0.07 14.76
N LEU A 59 3.66 -0.64 15.87
CA LEU A 59 4.90 -0.82 16.60
C LEU A 59 5.22 -2.30 16.71
N LEU A 60 6.51 -2.63 16.70
CA LEU A 60 7.00 -3.93 17.11
C LEU A 60 7.10 -4.00 18.64
N ALA A 61 6.96 -5.19 19.22
CA ALA A 61 7.01 -5.41 20.67
C ALA A 61 8.30 -4.88 21.34
N ASP A 62 9.41 -4.86 20.60
CA ASP A 62 10.73 -4.40 21.04
C ASP A 62 11.00 -2.91 20.78
N GLU A 63 10.10 -2.20 20.08
CA GLU A 63 10.24 -0.76 19.82
C GLU A 63 9.79 0.09 21.02
N GLU A 64 10.74 0.76 21.66
CA GLU A 64 10.48 1.64 22.80
C GLU A 64 10.06 3.08 22.41
N SER A 65 10.22 3.46 21.14
CA SER A 65 9.94 4.82 20.64
C SER A 65 9.13 4.79 19.35
N LEU A 66 8.26 5.80 19.15
CA LEU A 66 7.46 5.94 17.95
C LEU A 66 8.38 6.09 16.71
N PRO A 67 8.20 5.26 15.67
CA PRO A 67 8.99 5.34 14.45
C PRO A 67 8.71 6.66 13.71
N GLU A 68 9.57 6.96 12.75
CA GLU A 68 9.34 8.09 11.85
C GLU A 68 8.03 7.89 11.10
N HIS A 69 7.12 8.85 11.29
CA HIS A 69 5.82 8.86 10.64
C HIS A 69 5.48 10.28 10.21
N ALA A 70 4.68 10.39 9.15
CA ALA A 70 4.33 11.68 8.56
C ALA A 70 2.84 11.97 8.70
N LEU A 71 2.51 13.26 8.72
CA LEU A 71 1.15 13.75 8.64
C LEU A 71 0.95 14.52 7.32
N CYS A 72 -0.22 14.36 6.72
CA CYS A 72 -0.65 15.22 5.63
C CYS A 72 -1.11 16.57 6.19
N ALA A 73 -0.65 17.67 5.60
CA ALA A 73 -1.16 19.01 5.94
C ALA A 73 -2.70 19.12 5.83
N SER A 74 -3.32 18.36 4.92
CA SER A 74 -4.76 18.12 4.89
C SER A 74 -5.08 16.79 4.18
N PRO A 75 -6.28 16.23 4.38
CA PRO A 75 -6.73 15.04 3.62
C PRO A 75 -6.78 15.25 2.10
N TRP A 76 -6.83 16.50 1.65
CA TRP A 76 -6.89 16.89 0.24
C TRP A 76 -5.52 17.21 -0.37
N ASN A 77 -4.45 17.19 0.43
CA ASN A 77 -3.08 17.39 -0.02
C ASN A 77 -2.19 16.19 0.35
N PRO A 78 -2.32 15.05 -0.35
CA PRO A 78 -1.59 13.83 -0.02
C PRO A 78 -0.07 13.91 -0.27
N PHE A 79 0.39 14.93 -1.02
CA PHE A 79 1.81 15.13 -1.31
C PHE A 79 2.50 16.07 -0.31
N GLY A 80 1.72 16.76 0.54
CA GLY A 80 2.22 17.64 1.59
C GLY A 80 2.55 16.88 2.88
N LEU A 81 3.18 15.71 2.78
CA LEU A 81 3.61 14.93 3.94
C LEU A 81 4.82 15.62 4.60
N THR A 82 4.71 15.84 5.90
CA THR A 82 5.83 16.29 6.73
C THR A 82 5.98 15.34 7.92
N ALA A 83 7.22 15.13 8.38
CA ALA A 83 7.48 14.34 9.57
C ALA A 83 6.67 14.88 10.76
N CYS A 84 6.04 13.97 11.52
CA CYS A 84 5.29 14.32 12.70
C CYS A 84 6.24 14.69 13.84
N ALA A 85 5.88 15.72 14.61
CA ALA A 85 6.61 16.10 15.82
C ALA A 85 6.62 14.99 16.90
N GLY A 86 5.71 14.02 16.81
CA GLY A 86 5.67 12.85 17.68
C GLY A 86 6.69 11.76 17.34
N THR A 87 7.42 11.89 16.24
CA THR A 87 8.51 10.97 15.88
C THR A 87 9.54 10.91 17.01
N GLY A 88 9.91 9.69 17.44
CA GLY A 88 10.88 9.46 18.51
C GLY A 88 10.35 9.65 19.93
N ARG A 89 9.07 9.97 20.13
CA ARG A 89 8.45 9.94 21.48
C ARG A 89 8.42 8.52 22.03
N ALA A 90 8.39 8.38 23.35
CA ALA A 90 8.28 7.06 23.99
C ALA A 90 6.95 6.38 23.63
N ALA A 91 7.00 5.09 23.28
CA ALA A 91 5.80 4.29 23.02
C ALA A 91 4.87 4.23 24.23
N ALA A 92 5.42 4.29 25.45
CA ALA A 92 4.67 4.31 26.70
C ALA A 92 3.79 5.55 26.89
N ASP A 93 4.08 6.66 26.19
CA ASP A 93 3.26 7.88 26.23
C ASP A 93 2.02 7.77 25.31
N ALA A 94 2.01 6.79 24.40
CA ALA A 94 0.93 6.57 23.46
C ALA A 94 -0.17 5.69 24.05
N ARG A 95 -1.41 5.92 23.61
CA ARG A 95 -2.56 5.07 23.99
C ARG A 95 -2.70 3.89 23.04
N PRO A 96 -3.28 2.76 23.44
CA PRO A 96 -3.52 1.66 22.51
C PRO A 96 -4.56 2.09 21.47
N ALA A 97 -4.35 1.71 20.21
CA ALA A 97 -5.30 1.97 19.14
C ALA A 97 -6.48 0.98 19.18
N ASP A 98 -6.22 -0.23 19.68
CA ASP A 98 -7.19 -1.29 19.87
C ASP A 98 -7.61 -1.40 21.34
N ALA A 99 -8.48 -2.37 21.67
CA ALA A 99 -8.98 -2.56 23.03
C ALA A 99 -7.87 -2.87 24.07
N SER A 100 -6.69 -3.31 23.63
CA SER A 100 -5.52 -3.59 24.45
C SER A 100 -4.23 -3.36 23.66
N PHE A 101 -3.08 -3.36 24.36
CA PHE A 101 -1.74 -3.40 23.76
C PHE A 101 -1.29 -4.82 23.40
N THR A 102 -2.22 -5.78 23.27
CA THR A 102 -1.84 -7.18 23.04
C THR A 102 -1.17 -7.30 21.66
N PRO A 103 0.09 -7.74 21.59
CA PRO A 103 0.75 -7.96 20.32
C PRO A 103 0.03 -9.04 19.55
N GLN A 104 -0.17 -8.81 18.26
CA GLN A 104 -0.65 -9.80 17.33
C GLN A 104 0.55 -10.37 16.60
N GLU A 105 0.77 -11.68 16.74
CA GLU A 105 1.72 -12.42 15.91
C GLU A 105 1.26 -12.37 14.45
N GLN A 106 2.14 -11.91 13.57
CA GLN A 106 1.95 -11.92 12.13
C GLN A 106 3.10 -12.67 11.46
N ASP A 107 2.74 -13.64 10.63
CA ASP A 107 3.66 -14.35 9.74
C ASP A 107 4.23 -13.35 8.70
N THR A 108 5.56 -13.24 8.66
CA THR A 108 6.25 -12.28 7.78
C THR A 108 6.08 -12.58 6.30
N ALA A 109 6.03 -13.86 5.95
CA ALA A 109 5.85 -14.30 4.57
C ALA A 109 4.47 -13.87 4.07
N LEU A 110 3.44 -13.91 4.93
CA LEU A 110 2.10 -13.43 4.58
C LEU A 110 2.06 -11.90 4.41
N LEU A 111 2.78 -11.13 5.24
CA LEU A 111 2.79 -9.67 5.18
C LEU A 111 3.54 -9.12 3.96
N LEU A 112 4.66 -9.75 3.60
CA LEU A 112 5.59 -9.23 2.60
C LEU A 112 5.42 -9.87 1.22
N THR A 113 4.74 -11.01 1.14
CA THR A 113 4.46 -11.67 -0.15
C THR A 113 3.18 -11.13 -0.76
N LEU A 114 3.31 -10.55 -1.95
CA LEU A 114 2.17 -10.14 -2.74
C LEU A 114 1.37 -11.38 -3.18
N PRO A 115 0.04 -11.41 -3.03
CA PRO A 115 -0.77 -12.53 -3.51
C PRO A 115 -0.54 -12.81 -4.99
N GLN A 116 -0.42 -14.09 -5.35
CA GLN A 116 -0.30 -14.50 -6.75
C GLN A 116 -1.49 -13.97 -7.56
N GLY A 117 -1.21 -13.32 -8.69
CA GLY A 117 -2.22 -12.69 -9.54
C GLY A 117 -2.65 -11.28 -9.11
N LEU A 118 -2.17 -10.75 -7.99
CA LEU A 118 -2.39 -9.34 -7.62
C LEU A 118 -1.37 -8.44 -8.34
N ASP A 119 -1.68 -8.03 -9.57
CA ASP A 119 -0.94 -6.93 -10.20
C ASP A 119 -1.54 -5.59 -9.76
N TRP A 120 -0.88 -4.92 -8.81
CA TRP A 120 -1.32 -3.61 -8.30
C TRP A 120 -1.46 -2.55 -9.40
N ARG A 121 -0.78 -2.71 -10.54
CA ARG A 121 -0.83 -1.78 -11.67
C ARG A 121 -2.07 -1.95 -12.54
N THR A 122 -2.79 -3.06 -12.44
CA THR A 122 -4.03 -3.31 -13.20
C THR A 122 -5.29 -3.11 -12.36
N GLN A 123 -5.13 -2.74 -11.08
CA GLN A 123 -6.25 -2.44 -10.20
C GLN A 123 -7.07 -1.27 -10.74
N PRO A 124 -8.40 -1.24 -10.51
CA PRO A 124 -9.31 -0.23 -11.07
C PRO A 124 -9.02 1.22 -10.66
N PHE A 125 -8.13 1.44 -9.69
CA PHE A 125 -7.63 2.75 -9.24
C PHE A 125 -6.19 3.05 -9.68
N SER A 126 -5.52 2.12 -10.37
CA SER A 126 -4.24 2.37 -11.00
C SER A 126 -4.40 3.34 -12.17
N HIS A 127 -3.45 4.27 -12.32
CA HIS A 127 -3.43 5.25 -13.41
C HIS A 127 -3.22 4.61 -14.80
N VAL A 128 -3.03 3.29 -14.88
CA VAL A 128 -3.05 2.55 -16.15
C VAL A 128 -4.50 2.39 -16.62
N GLY A 129 -5.13 3.53 -16.91
CA GLY A 129 -6.40 3.57 -17.60
C GLY A 129 -6.20 3.21 -19.07
N GLY A 130 -6.54 1.98 -19.46
CA GLY A 130 -6.67 1.64 -20.88
C GLY A 130 -7.77 2.49 -21.57
N PRO A 131 -7.89 2.47 -22.90
CA PRO A 131 -8.84 3.29 -23.69
C PRO A 131 -10.36 3.12 -23.37
N GLY A 132 -10.72 2.38 -22.33
CA GLY A 132 -12.09 2.20 -21.83
C GLY A 132 -12.27 2.50 -20.34
N SER A 133 -11.24 2.98 -19.63
CA SER A 133 -11.35 3.38 -18.23
C SER A 133 -12.17 4.68 -18.10
N ARG A 134 -13.48 4.53 -17.97
CA ARG A 134 -14.37 5.65 -17.67
C ARG A 134 -14.54 5.69 -16.15
N PRO A 135 -14.27 6.82 -15.48
CA PRO A 135 -14.54 6.94 -14.06
C PRO A 135 -16.02 6.64 -13.79
N PHE A 136 -16.30 5.95 -12.67
CA PHE A 136 -17.65 5.70 -12.21
C PHE A 136 -18.36 7.04 -11.96
N GLN A 137 -19.57 7.18 -12.49
CA GLN A 137 -20.40 8.36 -12.26
C GLN A 137 -20.90 8.30 -10.80
N VAL A 138 -20.38 9.18 -9.94
CA VAL A 138 -20.89 9.31 -8.58
C VAL A 138 -22.31 9.92 -8.60
N PRO A 139 -23.32 9.29 -7.98
CA PRO A 139 -24.65 9.87 -7.87
C PRO A 139 -24.58 11.18 -7.09
N PHE A 140 -25.14 12.25 -7.65
CA PHE A 140 -25.21 13.54 -6.97
C PHE A 140 -26.10 13.41 -5.72
N MET A 141 -25.50 13.42 -4.53
CA MET A 141 -26.26 13.48 -3.28
C MET A 141 -26.97 14.83 -3.22
N ARG A 142 -28.30 14.83 -3.38
CA ARG A 142 -29.12 16.04 -3.21
C ARG A 142 -28.96 16.52 -1.77
N GLY A 143 -28.27 17.66 -1.59
CA GLY A 143 -28.22 18.34 -0.31
C GLY A 143 -29.63 18.67 0.16
N LYS A 144 -30.00 18.16 1.34
CA LYS A 144 -31.21 18.63 2.02
C LYS A 144 -30.90 20.05 2.53
N ALA A 145 -31.52 21.05 1.92
CA ALA A 145 -31.59 22.38 2.51
C ALA A 145 -32.35 22.27 3.84
N ALA A 146 -31.72 22.72 4.92
CA ALA A 146 -32.40 22.92 6.20
C ALA A 146 -33.38 24.10 6.05
N ALA A 147 -34.61 23.90 6.52
CA ALA A 147 -35.67 24.89 6.55
C ALA A 147 -35.53 25.83 7.75
#